data_AF-A0A961D3U2-F1
#
_entry.id   AF-A0A961D3U2-F1
#
_cell.length_a   1.000
_cell.length_b   1.000
_cell.length_c   1.000
_cell.angle_alpha   90.00
_cell.angle_beta   90.00
_cell.angle_gamma   90.00
#
_symmetry.space_group_name_H-M   'P 1'
#
loop_
_entity.id
_entity.type
_entity.pdbx_description
1 polymer ?
#
loop_
_entity_poly.entity_id
_entity_poly.type
_entity_poly.pdbx_seq_one_letter_code
_entity_poly.pdbx_strand_id
1 'polypeptide(L)'
;MNRTAALSVNSRRPIGIALLLGVIITLVGTLFTAQPAQAADACAPDASTACIQGIIKTSDGDPAAGITVTLSGDDEQTTETAADGRWFFAVTATGDYTVTVDESTLPDGQYFKTVGTRDVSVELNNVASSLFPLTDNPDAANSGGSSGADDSGASKPGTSANDFSWPRFWQQFASGIRMGLLISLASLGLSLVFGTTGLSNFAQGEMVTFGGLLAALFMGITGNLLIASILAVAVSAAFGWAQDKVLWKPLRKRQLSLMQLMIVSIGLSIMMQYLFQFFWGSGVVRIDTRTPDVITLFGVTLTVQSYIAMGVSLAAIILVGLGLMYTRFGRATRAISDNPALAKASGIDVDRVISIVWIVGGGLAGLSGVFLGLVFNGIDWFTGGQMLLLFFAAVTLGGLGTAFGAFVGSMVIGMVVELTNIWLPGDLKYATALLMLILVLLVRPQGIFGRKERIG
;
A
#
# COMPACT_ATOMS: atom_id res chain seq x y z
N MET A 1 -15.78 17.23 -64.71
CA MET A 1 -14.37 17.14 -64.29
C MET A 1 -14.13 18.09 -63.12
N ASN A 2 -13.73 17.51 -61.98
CA ASN A 2 -13.05 18.08 -60.80
C ASN A 2 -13.39 19.48 -60.29
N ARG A 3 -14.07 19.52 -59.13
CA ARG A 3 -13.80 20.52 -58.09
C ARG A 3 -13.16 19.83 -56.89
N THR A 4 -11.87 20.09 -56.72
CA THR A 4 -11.04 19.77 -55.55
C THR A 4 -11.43 20.67 -54.39
N ALA A 5 -11.89 20.09 -53.27
CA ALA A 5 -11.99 20.77 -51.98
C ALA A 5 -10.97 20.14 -51.02
N ALA A 6 -9.89 20.87 -50.77
CA ALA A 6 -8.88 20.51 -49.80
C ALA A 6 -9.41 20.76 -48.38
N LEU A 7 -9.58 19.68 -47.61
CA LEU A 7 -9.78 19.74 -46.16
C LEU A 7 -8.42 19.96 -45.50
N SER A 8 -8.16 21.19 -45.05
CA SER A 8 -6.99 21.51 -44.22
C SER A 8 -7.24 21.02 -42.78
N VAL A 9 -6.75 19.82 -42.48
CA VAL A 9 -6.65 19.31 -41.11
C VAL A 9 -5.56 20.13 -40.41
N ASN A 10 -6.00 21.07 -39.56
CA ASN A 10 -5.15 21.91 -38.74
C ASN A 10 -4.45 21.08 -37.65
N SER A 11 -3.35 20.42 -38.01
CA SER A 11 -2.43 19.71 -37.11
C SER A 11 -1.60 20.71 -36.30
N ARG A 12 -2.19 21.33 -35.29
CA ARG A 12 -1.41 21.98 -34.21
C ARG A 12 -1.18 20.99 -33.06
N ARG A 13 -0.20 20.11 -33.32
CA ARG A 13 0.85 19.54 -32.45
C ARG A 13 0.58 19.44 -30.92
N PRO A 14 0.59 18.24 -30.31
CA PRO A 14 0.66 18.04 -28.86
C PRO A 14 2.10 18.10 -28.31
N ILE A 15 2.97 18.95 -28.87
CA ILE A 15 4.40 18.98 -28.49
C ILE A 15 4.61 19.56 -27.08
N GLY A 16 3.77 20.51 -26.65
CA GLY A 16 3.83 21.06 -25.29
C GLY A 16 3.48 20.06 -24.18
N ILE A 17 2.75 18.99 -24.51
CA ILE A 17 2.27 17.99 -23.56
C ILE A 17 3.34 16.92 -23.32
N ALA A 18 4.03 16.49 -24.38
CA ALA A 18 5.22 15.65 -24.26
C ALA A 18 6.36 16.37 -23.52
N LEU A 19 6.47 17.69 -23.68
CA LEU A 19 7.43 18.52 -22.94
C LEU A 19 7.09 18.64 -21.46
N LEU A 20 5.82 18.74 -21.06
CA LEU A 20 5.45 18.80 -19.64
C LEU A 20 5.60 17.46 -18.91
N LEU A 21 5.21 16.34 -19.55
CA LEU A 21 5.49 15.00 -19.03
C LEU A 21 6.99 14.72 -19.00
N GLY A 22 7.72 15.13 -20.04
CA GLY A 22 9.18 15.05 -20.10
C GLY A 22 9.86 15.89 -19.03
N VAL A 23 9.36 17.09 -18.72
CA VAL A 23 9.93 17.96 -17.67
C VAL A 23 9.66 17.41 -16.27
N ILE A 24 8.52 16.78 -16.01
CA ILE A 24 8.27 16.11 -14.72
C ILE A 24 9.17 14.86 -14.59
N ILE A 25 9.35 14.10 -15.67
CA ILE A 25 10.25 12.94 -15.73
C ILE A 25 11.72 13.37 -15.55
N THR A 26 12.16 14.46 -16.16
CA THR A 26 13.54 14.95 -16.03
C THR A 26 13.80 15.61 -14.69
N LEU A 27 12.84 16.36 -14.12
CA LEU A 27 12.99 16.96 -12.80
C LEU A 27 13.06 15.90 -11.68
N VAL A 28 12.33 14.79 -11.84
CA VAL A 28 12.45 13.61 -10.96
C VAL A 28 13.77 12.88 -11.22
N GLY A 29 14.15 12.68 -12.49
CA GLY A 29 15.41 12.01 -12.86
C GLY A 29 16.68 12.74 -12.40
N THR A 30 16.67 14.08 -12.33
CA THR A 30 17.83 14.87 -11.87
C THR A 30 18.09 14.80 -10.36
N LEU A 31 17.17 14.23 -9.57
CA LEU A 31 17.34 14.04 -8.13
C LEU A 31 17.93 12.66 -7.75
N PHE A 32 18.13 11.77 -8.73
CA PHE A 32 18.64 10.41 -8.54
C PHE A 32 20.05 10.25 -9.09
N THR A 33 21.04 10.84 -8.42
CA THR A 33 22.45 10.42 -8.56
C THR A 33 22.93 9.83 -7.24
N ALA A 34 22.33 8.71 -6.85
CA ALA A 34 22.90 7.83 -5.83
C ALA A 34 23.01 6.45 -6.46
N GLN A 35 24.24 6.02 -6.73
CA GLN A 35 24.52 4.66 -7.20
C GLN A 35 24.06 3.67 -6.12
N PRO A 36 23.42 2.55 -6.46
CA PRO A 36 23.18 1.50 -5.49
C PRO A 36 24.53 0.98 -5.00
N ALA A 37 24.77 1.09 -3.70
CA ALA A 37 25.88 0.42 -3.05
C ALA A 37 25.67 -1.08 -3.23
N GLN A 38 26.58 -1.73 -3.96
CA GLN A 38 26.67 -3.19 -3.99
C GLN A 38 27.05 -3.64 -2.58
N ALA A 39 26.10 -4.27 -1.88
CA ALA A 39 26.37 -5.01 -0.65
C ALA A 39 26.69 -6.47 -1.00
N ALA A 40 27.67 -7.03 -0.28
CA ALA A 40 28.26 -8.34 -0.49
C ALA A 40 27.27 -9.51 -0.31
N ASP A 41 27.64 -10.63 -0.93
CA ASP A 41 26.94 -11.92 -1.07
C ASP A 41 25.85 -12.22 -0.03
N ALA A 42 24.59 -12.06 -0.44
CA ALA A 42 23.42 -12.54 0.28
C ALA A 42 23.06 -13.96 -0.22
N CYS A 43 22.74 -14.87 0.70
CA CYS A 43 22.20 -16.19 0.36
C CYS A 43 20.91 -16.04 -0.45
N ALA A 44 20.87 -16.63 -1.64
CA ALA A 44 19.71 -16.66 -2.52
C ALA A 44 19.01 -18.03 -2.40
N PRO A 45 17.77 -18.10 -1.87
CA PRO A 45 17.04 -19.36 -1.78
C PRO A 45 16.68 -19.86 -3.19
N ASP A 46 16.76 -21.17 -3.41
CA ASP A 46 16.37 -21.85 -4.64
C ASP A 46 15.64 -23.16 -4.29
N ALA A 47 15.17 -23.91 -5.28
CA ALA A 47 14.39 -25.14 -5.08
C ALA A 47 15.11 -26.23 -4.24
N SER A 48 16.43 -26.15 -4.10
CA SER A 48 17.26 -27.06 -3.28
C SER A 48 17.88 -26.41 -2.04
N THR A 49 17.66 -25.12 -1.80
CA THR A 49 18.42 -24.37 -0.79
C THR A 49 17.52 -23.35 -0.08
N ALA A 50 17.51 -23.41 1.26
CA ALA A 50 16.91 -22.40 2.11
C ALA A 50 17.98 -21.54 2.78
N CYS A 51 17.63 -20.30 3.14
CA CYS A 51 18.55 -19.37 3.77
C CYS A 51 18.07 -19.02 5.18
N ILE A 52 18.93 -19.20 6.17
CA ILE A 52 18.72 -18.67 7.53
C ILE A 52 19.60 -17.44 7.65
N GLN A 53 19.05 -16.28 8.01
CA GLN A 53 19.85 -15.05 8.13
C GLN A 53 19.43 -14.20 9.30
N GLY A 54 20.36 -13.41 9.83
CA GLY A 54 20.07 -12.49 10.92
C GLY A 54 20.99 -11.30 10.92
N ILE A 55 20.67 -10.37 11.82
CA ILE A 55 21.53 -9.23 12.12
C ILE A 55 21.66 -9.10 13.63
N ILE A 56 22.89 -8.90 14.10
CA ILE A 56 23.18 -8.62 15.49
C ILE A 56 23.53 -7.14 15.61
N LYS A 57 22.84 -6.45 16.52
CA LYS A 57 23.03 -5.03 16.77
C LYS A 57 23.29 -4.80 18.25
N THR A 58 24.23 -3.91 18.51
CA THR A 58 24.55 -3.36 19.84
C THR A 58 23.35 -2.62 20.44
N SER A 59 23.34 -2.41 21.76
CA SER A 59 22.35 -1.59 22.48
C SER A 59 22.16 -0.18 21.89
N ASP A 60 23.23 0.41 21.35
CA ASP A 60 23.24 1.72 20.68
C ASP A 60 22.70 1.68 19.23
N GLY A 61 22.39 0.50 18.71
CA GLY A 61 21.85 0.29 17.36
C GLY A 61 22.89 0.08 16.26
N ASP A 62 24.18 0.15 16.60
CA ASP A 62 25.31 -0.12 15.69
C ASP A 62 25.48 -1.61 15.38
N PRO A 63 25.91 -1.99 14.16
CA PRO A 63 26.15 -3.38 13.79
C PRO A 63 27.31 -3.99 14.58
N ALA A 64 27.12 -5.20 15.10
CA ALA A 64 28.15 -5.92 15.86
C ALA A 64 28.83 -6.98 14.98
N ALA A 65 30.11 -6.75 14.67
CA ALA A 65 30.92 -7.60 13.79
C ALA A 65 31.81 -8.58 14.59
N GLY A 66 32.12 -9.74 14.01
CA GLY A 66 33.01 -10.75 14.62
C GLY A 66 32.38 -11.61 15.72
N ILE A 67 31.05 -11.70 15.78
CA ILE A 67 30.33 -12.55 16.72
C ILE A 67 30.14 -13.93 16.11
N THR A 68 30.47 -14.99 16.86
CA THR A 68 30.32 -16.37 16.39
C THR A 68 28.88 -16.84 16.57
N VAL A 69 28.28 -17.28 15.47
CA VAL A 69 26.95 -17.88 15.41
C VAL A 69 27.09 -19.33 14.97
N THR A 70 26.48 -20.25 15.70
CA THR A 70 26.46 -21.69 15.40
C THR A 70 25.03 -22.13 15.11
N LEU A 71 24.85 -22.83 14.00
CA LEU A 71 23.63 -23.54 13.65
C LEU A 71 23.78 -25.00 14.08
N SER A 72 22.80 -25.53 14.81
CA SER A 72 22.71 -26.92 15.24
C SER A 72 21.39 -27.53 14.77
N GLY A 73 21.43 -28.74 14.21
CA GLY A 73 20.29 -29.40 13.55
C GLY A 73 20.75 -30.62 12.75
N ASP A 74 20.16 -30.86 11.59
CA ASP A 74 20.62 -31.94 10.67
C ASP A 74 21.99 -31.63 10.01
N ASP A 75 22.39 -30.36 9.98
CA ASP A 75 23.71 -29.88 9.55
C ASP A 75 24.23 -28.89 10.60
N GLU A 76 25.48 -29.06 11.03
CA GLU A 76 26.16 -28.11 11.92
C GLU A 76 27.04 -27.16 11.10
N GLN A 77 26.77 -25.86 11.20
CA GLN A 77 27.55 -24.81 10.54
C GLN A 77 27.88 -23.71 11.55
N THR A 78 29.06 -23.12 11.44
CA THR A 78 29.47 -21.97 12.27
C THR A 78 29.94 -20.85 11.35
N THR A 79 29.47 -19.63 11.60
CA THR A 79 29.86 -18.42 10.87
C THR A 79 30.09 -17.26 11.83
N GLU A 80 30.88 -16.28 11.40
CA GLU A 80 31.06 -15.02 12.11
C GLU A 80 30.21 -13.92 11.47
N THR A 81 29.78 -12.93 12.26
CA THR A 81 29.06 -11.76 11.73
C THR A 81 29.97 -10.86 10.91
N ALA A 82 29.49 -10.44 9.74
CA ALA A 82 30.18 -9.51 8.85
C ALA A 82 30.26 -8.09 9.44
N ALA A 83 31.00 -7.20 8.78
CA ALA A 83 31.21 -5.81 9.23
C ALA A 83 29.91 -4.99 9.37
N ASP A 84 28.82 -5.41 8.76
CA ASP A 84 27.48 -4.84 8.85
C ASP A 84 26.57 -5.57 9.86
N GLY A 85 27.14 -6.45 10.67
CA GLY A 85 26.47 -7.21 11.73
C GLY A 85 25.60 -8.36 11.23
N ARG A 86 25.62 -8.65 9.92
CA ARG A 86 24.81 -9.70 9.31
C ARG A 86 25.51 -11.06 9.34
N TRP A 87 24.72 -12.11 9.40
CA TRP A 87 25.17 -13.50 9.27
C TRP A 87 24.13 -14.29 8.47
N PHE A 88 24.55 -15.36 7.80
CA PHE A 88 23.66 -16.27 7.09
C PHE A 88 24.18 -17.71 7.08
N PHE A 89 23.26 -18.66 6.96
CA PHE A 89 23.51 -20.08 6.69
C PHE A 89 22.68 -20.51 5.47
N ALA A 90 23.28 -21.36 4.64
CA ALA A 90 22.59 -22.03 3.54
C ALA A 90 22.35 -23.48 3.92
N VAL A 91 21.09 -23.89 3.92
CA VAL A 91 20.64 -25.20 4.40
C VAL A 91 19.95 -25.94 3.26
N THR A 92 20.23 -27.25 3.13
CA THR A 92 19.73 -28.08 2.02
C THR A 92 18.62 -29.07 2.42
N ALA A 93 18.29 -29.15 3.72
CA ALA A 93 17.21 -29.95 4.26
C ALA A 93 16.14 -29.08 4.94
N THR A 94 14.88 -29.51 4.87
CA THR A 94 13.76 -28.89 5.59
C THR A 94 13.70 -29.49 6.99
N GLY A 95 13.68 -28.66 8.03
CA GLY A 95 13.73 -29.11 9.42
C GLY A 95 13.77 -27.97 10.43
N ASP A 96 13.77 -28.35 11.71
CA ASP A 96 13.94 -27.42 12.83
C ASP A 96 15.43 -27.30 13.17
N TYR A 97 15.96 -26.08 13.09
CA TYR A 97 17.35 -25.76 13.39
C TYR A 97 17.44 -24.81 14.58
N THR A 98 18.40 -25.03 15.47
CA THR A 98 18.65 -24.17 16.61
C THR A 98 19.88 -23.31 16.34
N VAL A 99 19.67 -22.00 16.28
CA VAL A 99 20.72 -20.98 16.16
C VAL A 99 21.17 -20.57 17.55
N THR A 100 22.45 -20.76 17.85
CA THR A 100 23.09 -20.37 19.12
C THR A 100 24.15 -19.31 18.84
N VAL A 101 24.15 -18.24 19.63
CA VAL A 101 25.18 -17.19 19.55
C VAL A 101 26.09 -17.32 20.78
N ASP A 102 27.40 -17.36 20.56
CA ASP A 102 28.37 -17.56 21.63
C ASP A 102 28.55 -16.29 22.48
N GLU A 103 28.16 -16.37 23.76
CA GLU A 103 28.26 -15.30 24.75
C GLU A 103 29.70 -14.80 24.97
N SER A 104 30.71 -15.64 24.73
CA SER A 104 32.13 -15.28 24.92
C SER A 104 32.68 -14.36 23.83
N THR A 105 31.96 -14.23 22.72
CA THR A 105 32.36 -13.41 21.56
C THR A 105 31.66 -12.05 21.51
N LEU A 106 30.89 -11.73 22.54
CA LEU A 106 30.19 -10.45 22.66
C LEU A 106 31.15 -9.30 22.99
N PRO A 107 30.94 -8.08 22.43
CA PRO A 107 31.71 -6.90 22.83
C PRO A 107 31.57 -6.58 24.33
N ASP A 108 32.64 -6.08 24.94
CA ASP A 108 32.70 -5.75 26.38
C ASP A 108 31.50 -4.88 26.82
N GLY A 109 30.78 -5.33 27.84
CA GLY A 109 29.63 -4.61 28.42
C GLY A 109 28.27 -4.89 27.78
N GLN A 110 28.18 -5.84 26.84
CA GLN A 110 26.91 -6.24 26.23
C GLN A 110 26.44 -7.63 26.68
N TYR A 111 25.15 -7.73 26.95
CA TYR A 111 24.46 -8.95 27.35
C TYR A 111 23.27 -9.18 26.44
N PHE A 112 22.84 -10.43 26.26
CA PHE A 112 21.60 -10.68 25.54
C PHE A 112 20.40 -10.13 26.31
N LYS A 113 19.47 -9.48 25.58
CA LYS A 113 18.18 -9.06 26.14
C LYS A 113 17.23 -10.26 26.34
N THR A 114 17.56 -11.44 25.81
CA THR A 114 16.80 -12.70 25.88
C THR A 114 17.79 -13.87 25.91
N VAL A 115 17.34 -15.13 25.83
CA VAL A 115 18.22 -16.32 25.70
C VAL A 115 19.03 -16.25 24.38
N GLY A 116 20.32 -16.56 24.43
CA GLY A 116 21.25 -16.60 23.27
C GLY A 116 21.03 -17.76 22.29
N THR A 117 19.88 -18.45 22.40
CA THR A 117 19.51 -19.63 21.60
C THR A 117 18.11 -19.43 21.03
N ARG A 118 17.93 -19.66 19.72
CA ARG A 118 16.63 -19.57 19.04
C ARG A 118 16.41 -20.73 18.08
N ASP A 119 15.25 -21.36 18.21
CA ASP A 119 14.78 -22.37 17.27
C ASP A 119 14.14 -21.71 16.05
N VAL A 120 14.54 -22.16 14.86
CA VAL A 120 14.17 -21.63 13.55
C VAL A 120 13.78 -22.82 12.67
N SER A 121 12.52 -22.87 12.25
CA SER A 121 12.04 -23.89 11.32
C SER A 121 12.18 -23.38 9.89
N VAL A 122 12.68 -24.23 9.00
CA VAL A 122 13.12 -23.82 7.66
C VAL A 122 12.46 -24.70 6.60
N GLU A 123 11.76 -24.07 5.65
CA GLU A 123 11.24 -24.70 4.44
C GLU A 123 12.12 -24.34 3.23
N LEU A 124 12.31 -25.27 2.28
CA LEU A 124 13.05 -25.01 1.04
C LEU A 124 12.40 -23.87 0.24
N ASN A 125 13.23 -23.08 -0.47
CA ASN A 125 12.81 -21.86 -1.18
C ASN A 125 12.27 -20.74 -0.26
N ASN A 126 12.54 -20.80 1.05
CA ASN A 126 12.17 -19.77 2.02
C ASN A 126 13.40 -19.17 2.72
N VAL A 127 13.21 -17.98 3.30
CA VAL A 127 14.22 -17.30 4.11
C VAL A 127 13.71 -17.19 5.54
N ALA A 128 14.37 -17.87 6.46
CA ALA A 128 14.08 -17.74 7.88
C ALA A 128 14.99 -16.68 8.49
N SER A 129 14.44 -15.78 9.32
CA SER A 129 15.26 -14.77 9.99
C SER A 129 15.13 -14.79 11.50
N SER A 130 16.26 -14.61 12.18
CA SER A 130 16.31 -14.49 13.64
C SER A 130 17.10 -13.25 14.05
N LEU A 131 16.59 -12.56 15.06
CA LEU A 131 17.17 -11.34 15.61
C LEU A 131 17.57 -11.60 17.06
N PHE A 132 18.77 -11.16 17.41
CA PHE A 132 19.31 -11.24 18.77
C PHE A 132 19.56 -9.82 19.29
N PRO A 133 18.59 -9.20 19.99
CA PRO A 133 18.79 -7.88 20.57
C PRO A 133 19.73 -7.94 21.79
N LEU A 134 20.70 -7.02 21.84
CA LEU A 134 21.65 -6.86 22.94
C LEU A 134 21.24 -5.71 23.88
N THR A 135 21.66 -5.78 25.14
CA THR A 135 21.44 -4.78 26.19
C THR A 135 22.72 -4.52 26.98
N ASP A 136 22.87 -3.29 27.44
CA ASP A 136 23.93 -2.75 28.28
C ASP A 136 23.67 -2.92 29.80
N ASN A 137 22.51 -3.47 30.19
CA ASN A 137 22.13 -3.63 31.58
C ASN A 137 22.33 -5.09 32.08
N PRO A 138 23.27 -5.35 33.02
CA PRO A 138 23.55 -6.71 33.52
C PRO A 138 22.39 -7.34 34.31
N ASP A 139 21.50 -6.52 34.89
CA ASP A 139 20.33 -7.01 35.63
C ASP A 139 19.20 -7.52 34.71
N ALA A 140 19.20 -7.10 33.43
CA ALA A 140 18.25 -7.60 32.43
C ALA A 140 18.62 -9.01 31.93
N ALA A 141 19.91 -9.38 32.01
CA ALA A 141 20.44 -10.66 31.55
C ALA A 141 19.97 -11.87 32.37
N ASN A 142 19.58 -11.66 33.64
CA ASN A 142 19.15 -12.73 34.57
C ASN A 142 17.71 -12.58 35.08
N SER A 143 16.93 -11.64 34.55
CA SER A 143 15.50 -11.58 34.82
C SER A 143 14.76 -12.66 34.01
N GLY A 144 14.80 -13.90 34.51
CA GLY A 144 13.76 -14.89 34.25
C GLY A 144 12.44 -14.40 34.83
N GLY A 145 11.84 -13.39 34.21
CA GLY A 145 10.76 -12.59 34.75
C GLY A 145 9.72 -12.31 33.69
N SER A 146 8.67 -13.13 33.70
CA SER A 146 7.43 -12.97 32.96
C SER A 146 6.99 -11.51 32.79
N SER A 147 7.08 -10.98 31.58
CA SER A 147 6.29 -9.83 31.16
C SER A 147 6.11 -9.85 29.63
N GLY A 148 4.84 -9.99 29.21
CA GLY A 148 4.30 -9.75 27.86
C GLY A 148 5.03 -10.47 26.73
N ALA A 149 4.60 -11.65 26.28
CA ALA A 149 3.68 -11.73 25.15
C ALA A 149 3.86 -10.55 24.17
N ASP A 150 4.78 -10.70 23.19
CA ASP A 150 4.73 -10.07 21.86
C ASP A 150 6.04 -10.40 21.10
N ASP A 151 6.19 -11.68 20.72
CA ASP A 151 7.17 -12.10 19.70
C ASP A 151 6.46 -12.09 18.33
N SER A 152 6.29 -10.91 17.75
CA SER A 152 5.94 -10.74 16.34
C SER A 152 7.24 -10.60 15.55
N GLY A 153 7.87 -11.73 15.24
CA GLY A 153 9.11 -11.78 14.47
C GLY A 153 9.56 -13.18 14.08
N ALA A 154 9.19 -14.22 14.84
CA ALA A 154 9.38 -15.60 14.44
C ALA A 154 8.01 -16.27 14.25
N SER A 155 7.70 -16.67 13.02
CA SER A 155 6.68 -17.68 12.76
C SER A 155 7.06 -18.96 13.51
N LYS A 156 6.54 -19.15 14.72
CA LYS A 156 6.45 -20.48 15.31
C LYS A 156 5.61 -21.34 14.35
N PRO A 157 6.16 -22.40 13.75
CA PRO A 157 5.33 -23.41 13.13
C PRO A 157 4.61 -24.12 14.28
N GLY A 158 3.29 -24.28 14.15
CA GLY A 158 2.55 -25.14 15.07
C GLY A 158 1.69 -24.44 16.14
N THR A 159 1.26 -23.19 15.95
CA THR A 159 -0.03 -22.81 16.54
C THR A 159 -1.11 -23.00 15.47
N SER A 160 -1.77 -24.15 15.55
CA SER A 160 -2.88 -24.59 14.71
C SER A 160 -3.74 -23.42 14.23
N ALA A 161 -4.01 -23.38 12.92
CA ALA A 161 -4.88 -22.42 12.24
C ALA A 161 -6.36 -22.43 12.70
N ASN A 162 -6.67 -23.05 13.85
CA ASN A 162 -8.01 -23.36 14.32
C ASN A 162 -8.36 -22.83 15.73
N ASP A 163 -7.42 -22.22 16.47
CA ASP A 163 -7.74 -21.72 17.81
C ASP A 163 -8.23 -20.26 17.76
N PHE A 164 -9.56 -20.12 17.63
CA PHE A 164 -10.26 -18.86 17.82
C PHE A 164 -9.98 -18.32 19.23
N SER A 165 -9.31 -17.17 19.32
CA SER A 165 -9.05 -16.49 20.58
C SER A 165 -9.61 -15.06 20.54
N TRP A 166 -10.33 -14.68 21.60
CA TRP A 166 -10.93 -13.35 21.73
C TRP A 166 -9.95 -12.19 21.55
N PRO A 167 -8.70 -12.25 22.04
CA PRO A 167 -7.70 -11.22 21.78
C PRO A 167 -7.35 -11.10 20.28
N ARG A 168 -7.18 -12.22 19.58
CA ARG A 168 -6.94 -12.21 18.12
C ARG A 168 -8.12 -11.67 17.35
N PHE A 169 -9.35 -11.99 17.76
CA PHE A 169 -10.54 -11.41 17.15
C PHE A 169 -10.56 -9.88 17.27
N TRP A 170 -10.28 -9.34 18.46
CA TRP A 170 -10.31 -7.89 18.67
C TRP A 170 -9.16 -7.16 17.95
N GLN A 171 -7.98 -7.77 17.93
CA GLN A 171 -6.84 -7.32 17.12
C GLN A 171 -7.19 -7.25 15.64
N GLN A 172 -7.82 -8.30 15.11
CA GLN A 172 -8.15 -8.41 13.71
C GLN A 172 -9.33 -7.54 13.31
N PHE A 173 -10.28 -7.33 14.23
CA PHE A 173 -11.37 -6.37 14.07
C PHE A 173 -10.83 -4.94 13.95
N ALA A 174 -9.91 -4.54 14.84
CA ALA A 174 -9.27 -3.23 14.77
C ALA A 174 -8.42 -3.05 13.50
N SER A 175 -7.68 -4.08 13.09
CA SER A 175 -6.99 -4.10 11.80
C SER A 175 -7.95 -3.99 10.62
N GLY A 176 -9.14 -4.60 10.71
CA GLY A 176 -10.22 -4.49 9.73
C GLY A 176 -10.74 -3.06 9.57
N ILE A 177 -10.96 -2.36 10.68
CA ILE A 177 -11.35 -0.94 10.65
C ILE A 177 -10.25 -0.10 10.02
N ARG A 178 -8.99 -0.31 10.42
CA ARG A 178 -7.83 0.36 9.85
C ARG A 178 -7.79 0.16 8.34
N MET A 179 -7.78 -1.09 7.88
CA MET A 179 -7.76 -1.44 6.46
C MET A 179 -8.95 -0.83 5.71
N GLY A 180 -10.16 -0.91 6.27
CA GLY A 180 -11.36 -0.34 5.67
C GLY A 180 -11.26 1.18 5.49
N LEU A 181 -10.70 1.91 6.46
CA LEU A 181 -10.54 3.37 6.37
C LEU A 181 -9.55 3.74 5.26
N LEU A 182 -8.45 2.99 5.13
CA LEU A 182 -7.46 3.22 4.07
C LEU A 182 -8.06 2.94 2.70
N ILE A 183 -8.68 1.77 2.52
CA ILE A 183 -9.38 1.39 1.28
C ILE A 183 -10.48 2.40 0.94
N SER A 184 -11.17 2.96 1.95
CA SER A 184 -12.22 3.96 1.74
C SER A 184 -11.70 5.21 1.05
N LEU A 185 -10.48 5.68 1.33
CA LEU A 185 -9.95 6.89 0.71
C LEU A 185 -9.80 6.70 -0.80
N ALA A 186 -9.14 5.62 -1.22
CA ALA A 186 -9.00 5.29 -2.65
C ALA A 186 -10.35 5.01 -3.33
N SER A 187 -11.23 4.29 -2.64
CA SER A 187 -12.57 3.91 -3.13
C SER A 187 -13.51 5.11 -3.28
N LEU A 188 -13.43 6.10 -2.39
CA LEU A 188 -14.15 7.36 -2.52
C LEU A 188 -13.73 8.13 -3.77
N GLY A 189 -12.43 8.21 -4.04
CA GLY A 189 -11.90 8.82 -5.25
C GLY A 189 -12.43 8.12 -6.51
N LEU A 190 -12.37 6.79 -6.54
CA LEU A 190 -12.91 5.96 -7.62
C LEU A 190 -14.42 6.21 -7.82
N SER A 191 -15.18 6.20 -6.73
CA SER A 191 -16.63 6.39 -6.78
C SER A 191 -17.02 7.78 -7.22
N LEU A 192 -16.25 8.82 -6.90
CA LEU A 192 -16.53 10.19 -7.34
C LEU A 192 -16.31 10.35 -8.85
N VAL A 193 -15.22 9.78 -9.36
CA VAL A 193 -14.93 9.78 -10.81
C VAL A 193 -16.00 9.00 -11.55
N PHE A 194 -16.34 7.79 -11.08
CA PHE A 194 -17.40 6.99 -11.68
C PHE A 194 -18.74 7.71 -11.62
N GLY A 195 -19.11 8.28 -10.47
CA GLY A 195 -20.40 8.94 -10.28
C GLY A 195 -20.62 10.12 -11.22
N THR A 196 -19.57 10.83 -11.62
CA THR A 196 -19.69 12.01 -12.51
C THR A 196 -19.47 11.72 -13.99
N THR A 197 -18.71 10.67 -14.32
CA THR A 197 -18.31 10.39 -15.72
C THR A 197 -18.78 9.04 -16.25
N GLY A 198 -19.25 8.14 -15.38
CA GLY A 198 -19.53 6.73 -15.70
C GLY A 198 -18.27 5.90 -15.99
N LEU A 199 -17.07 6.49 -15.89
CA LEU A 199 -15.81 5.83 -16.18
C LEU A 199 -15.31 5.08 -14.94
N SER A 200 -15.18 3.76 -15.05
CA SER A 200 -14.45 2.96 -14.07
C SER A 200 -12.96 2.96 -14.42
N ASN A 201 -12.19 3.81 -13.73
CA ASN A 201 -10.78 4.03 -14.00
C ASN A 201 -9.90 2.93 -13.39
N PHE A 202 -9.35 2.03 -14.21
CA PHE A 202 -8.43 0.98 -13.72
C PHE A 202 -7.08 1.55 -13.25
N ALA A 203 -6.68 2.74 -13.71
CA ALA A 203 -5.45 3.39 -13.24
C ALA A 203 -5.56 3.98 -11.83
N GLN A 204 -6.73 3.89 -11.17
CA GLN A 204 -6.91 4.41 -9.81
C GLN A 204 -5.96 3.75 -8.80
N GLY A 205 -5.70 2.44 -8.95
CA GLY A 205 -4.75 1.72 -8.11
C GLY A 205 -3.35 2.33 -8.23
N GLU A 206 -2.93 2.66 -9.44
CA GLU A 206 -1.63 3.28 -9.67
C GLU A 206 -1.52 4.70 -9.11
N MET A 207 -2.64 5.43 -8.99
CA MET A 207 -2.66 6.71 -8.28
C MET A 207 -2.39 6.54 -6.78
N VAL A 208 -2.74 5.38 -6.21
CA VAL A 208 -2.41 5.01 -4.82
C VAL A 208 -0.91 4.71 -4.71
N THR A 209 -0.37 3.86 -5.59
CA THR A 209 1.08 3.56 -5.63
C THR A 209 1.90 4.84 -5.77
N PHE A 210 1.50 5.72 -6.68
CA PHE A 210 2.15 7.00 -6.93
C PHE A 210 2.24 7.87 -5.67
N GLY A 211 1.17 7.93 -4.87
CA GLY A 211 1.17 8.70 -3.62
C GLY A 211 2.15 8.18 -2.58
N GLY A 212 2.23 6.86 -2.40
CA GLY A 212 3.17 6.27 -1.44
C GLY A 212 4.63 6.37 -1.89
N LEU A 213 4.90 6.17 -3.19
CA LEU A 213 6.26 6.36 -3.74
C LEU A 213 6.73 7.82 -3.63
N LEU A 214 5.84 8.78 -3.88
CA LEU A 214 6.15 10.19 -3.65
C LEU A 214 6.35 10.54 -2.18
N ALA A 215 5.60 9.90 -1.27
CA ALA A 215 5.83 10.09 0.16
C ALA A 215 7.22 9.62 0.57
N ALA A 216 7.68 8.46 0.06
CA ALA A 216 9.05 7.99 0.28
C ALA A 216 10.09 8.95 -0.32
N LEU A 217 9.87 9.43 -1.54
CA LEU A 217 10.76 10.40 -2.19
C LEU A 217 10.89 11.70 -1.37
N PHE A 218 9.76 12.30 -0.97
CA PHE A 218 9.76 13.54 -0.21
C PHE A 218 10.26 13.35 1.21
N MET A 219 10.11 12.16 1.80
CA MET A 219 10.73 11.86 3.09
C MET A 219 12.26 11.87 2.97
N GLY A 220 12.82 11.31 1.91
CA GLY A 220 14.27 11.37 1.63
C GLY A 220 14.82 12.79 1.47
N ILE A 221 14.02 13.73 0.96
CA ILE A 221 14.44 15.13 0.73
C ILE A 221 14.23 16.00 1.98
N THR A 222 13.08 15.87 2.65
CA THR A 222 12.67 16.78 3.73
C THR A 222 13.03 16.29 5.12
N GLY A 223 13.19 14.98 5.30
CA GLY A 223 13.37 14.34 6.61
C GLY A 223 12.19 14.47 7.57
N ASN A 224 11.06 15.06 7.14
CA ASN A 224 9.89 15.28 7.97
C ASN A 224 8.65 14.62 7.36
N LEU A 225 8.10 13.64 8.09
CA LEU A 225 6.99 12.82 7.61
C LEU A 225 5.74 13.63 7.28
N LEU A 226 5.41 14.66 8.07
CA LEU A 226 4.21 15.47 7.85
C LEU A 226 4.33 16.29 6.56
N ILE A 227 5.49 16.92 6.36
CA ILE A 227 5.76 17.72 5.17
C ILE A 227 5.79 16.83 3.92
N ALA A 228 6.47 15.68 4.01
CA ALA A 228 6.51 14.69 2.94
C ALA A 228 5.10 14.20 2.55
N SER A 229 4.26 13.90 3.54
CA SER A 229 2.88 13.45 3.31
C SER A 229 2.02 14.53 2.63
N ILE A 230 2.11 15.78 3.10
CA ILE A 230 1.35 16.90 2.51
C ILE A 230 1.79 17.15 1.06
N LEU A 231 3.10 17.12 0.79
CA LEU A 231 3.63 17.28 -0.56
C LEU A 231 3.21 16.13 -1.47
N ALA A 232 3.27 14.88 -0.99
CA ALA A 232 2.83 13.72 -1.75
C ALA A 232 1.34 13.80 -2.13
N VAL A 233 0.48 14.22 -1.20
CA VAL A 233 -0.96 14.41 -1.45
C VAL A 233 -1.19 15.56 -2.44
N ALA A 234 -0.48 16.68 -2.29
CA ALA A 234 -0.60 17.83 -3.18
C ALA A 234 -0.19 17.47 -4.62
N VAL A 235 0.92 16.76 -4.79
CA VAL A 235 1.38 16.29 -6.11
C VAL A 235 0.44 15.23 -6.67
N SER A 236 -0.11 14.33 -5.85
CA SER A 236 -1.12 13.35 -6.29
C SER A 236 -2.43 14.01 -6.74
N ALA A 237 -2.85 15.09 -6.08
CA ALA A 237 -4.00 15.89 -6.49
C ALA A 237 -3.74 16.64 -7.81
N ALA A 238 -2.54 17.21 -7.96
CA ALA A 238 -2.09 17.82 -9.22
C ALA A 238 -1.98 16.78 -10.35
N PHE A 239 -1.58 15.55 -10.02
CA PHE A 239 -1.54 14.45 -10.97
C PHE A 239 -2.93 14.01 -11.41
N GLY A 240 -3.92 13.96 -10.51
CA GLY A 240 -5.32 13.77 -10.87
C GLY A 240 -5.84 14.84 -11.83
N TRP A 241 -5.53 16.12 -11.57
CA TRP A 241 -5.83 17.20 -12.51
C TRP A 241 -5.13 17.03 -13.86
N ALA A 242 -3.85 16.65 -13.86
CA ALA A 242 -3.07 16.44 -15.07
C ALA A 242 -3.69 15.30 -15.91
N GLN A 243 -4.08 14.19 -15.29
CA GLN A 243 -4.79 13.11 -15.96
C GLN A 243 -6.10 13.59 -16.58
N ASP A 244 -6.93 14.34 -15.85
CA ASP A 244 -8.16 14.88 -16.44
C ASP A 244 -7.88 15.81 -17.61
N LYS A 245 -6.97 16.77 -17.45
CA LYS A 245 -6.73 17.80 -18.46
C LYS A 245 -6.02 17.27 -19.70
N VAL A 246 -5.07 16.35 -19.53
CA VAL A 246 -4.20 15.84 -20.60
C VAL A 246 -4.82 14.63 -21.28
N LEU A 247 -5.41 13.71 -20.51
CA LEU A 247 -5.90 12.44 -21.04
C LEU A 247 -7.43 12.45 -21.15
N TRP A 248 -8.14 12.59 -20.03
CA TRP A 248 -9.57 12.27 -20.01
C TRP A 248 -10.45 13.31 -20.70
N LYS A 249 -10.19 14.61 -20.48
CA LYS A 249 -10.98 15.71 -21.04
C LYS A 249 -10.88 15.77 -22.57
N PRO A 250 -9.70 15.67 -23.21
CA PRO A 250 -9.62 15.62 -24.67
C PRO A 250 -10.32 14.39 -25.26
N LEU A 251 -10.19 13.23 -24.60
CA LEU A 251 -10.85 12.00 -25.04
C LEU A 251 -12.37 12.07 -24.92
N ARG A 252 -12.91 12.65 -23.82
CA ARG A 252 -14.34 12.95 -23.66
C ARG A 252 -14.85 13.94 -24.71
N LYS A 253 -14.06 14.97 -25.05
CA LYS A 253 -14.42 15.93 -26.11
C LYS A 253 -14.48 15.31 -27.50
N ARG A 254 -13.71 14.25 -27.75
CA ARG A 254 -13.79 13.43 -28.97
C ARG A 254 -14.95 12.44 -28.96
N GLN A 255 -15.80 12.45 -27.92
CA GLN A 255 -16.98 11.59 -27.79
C GLN A 255 -16.65 10.10 -27.87
N LEU A 256 -15.49 9.70 -27.33
CA LEU A 256 -15.16 8.29 -27.22
C LEU A 256 -16.17 7.59 -26.31
N SER A 257 -16.50 6.35 -26.67
CA SER A 257 -17.39 5.51 -25.86
C SER A 257 -16.76 5.20 -24.50
N LEU A 258 -17.60 4.92 -23.50
CA LEU A 258 -17.13 4.54 -22.16
C LEU A 258 -16.19 3.33 -22.22
N MET A 259 -16.51 2.33 -23.05
CA MET A 259 -15.67 1.14 -23.25
C MET A 259 -14.26 1.48 -23.75
N GLN A 260 -14.15 2.43 -24.69
CA GLN A 260 -12.84 2.90 -25.17
C GLN A 260 -12.06 3.63 -24.07
N LEU A 261 -12.72 4.44 -23.26
CA LEU A 261 -12.08 5.10 -22.11
C LEU A 261 -11.61 4.09 -21.07
N MET A 262 -12.35 2.99 -20.85
CA MET A 262 -11.93 1.90 -19.97
C MET A 262 -10.64 1.24 -20.48
N ILE A 263 -10.56 0.92 -21.77
CA ILE A 263 -9.35 0.34 -22.39
C ILE A 263 -8.15 1.29 -22.21
N VAL A 264 -8.36 2.60 -22.40
CA VAL A 264 -7.31 3.60 -22.15
C VAL A 264 -6.87 3.59 -20.69
N SER A 265 -7.77 3.41 -19.72
CA SER A 265 -7.41 3.35 -18.30
C SER A 265 -6.56 2.12 -17.96
N ILE A 266 -6.82 0.99 -18.61
CA ILE A 266 -6.02 -0.23 -18.46
C ILE A 266 -4.62 0.00 -19.03
N GLY A 267 -4.53 0.57 -20.24
CA GLY A 267 -3.25 0.93 -20.84
C GLY A 267 -2.46 1.93 -19.99
N LEU A 268 -3.14 2.92 -19.41
CA LEU A 268 -2.53 3.88 -18.48
C LEU A 268 -2.03 3.21 -17.20
N SER A 269 -2.78 2.26 -16.65
CA SER A 269 -2.41 1.48 -15.47
C SER A 269 -1.11 0.71 -15.72
N ILE A 270 -1.06 -0.06 -16.81
CA ILE A 270 0.12 -0.86 -17.17
C ILE A 270 1.33 0.06 -17.43
N MET A 271 1.12 1.18 -18.14
CA MET A 271 2.17 2.17 -18.38
C MET A 271 2.74 2.72 -17.06
N MET A 272 1.89 3.06 -16.09
CA MET A 272 2.35 3.57 -14.79
C MET A 272 3.11 2.52 -13.99
N GLN A 273 2.64 1.27 -13.96
CA GLN A 273 3.32 0.17 -13.25
C GLN A 273 4.77 0.03 -13.72
N TYR A 274 4.99 -0.03 -15.03
CA TYR A 274 6.34 -0.12 -15.59
C TYR A 274 7.14 1.17 -15.42
N LEU A 275 6.48 2.33 -15.40
CA LEU A 275 7.15 3.60 -15.10
C LEU A 275 7.67 3.61 -13.65
N PHE A 276 6.87 3.15 -12.70
CA PHE A 276 7.28 3.02 -11.29
C PHE A 276 8.41 2.03 -11.14
N GLN A 277 8.31 0.87 -11.77
CA GLN A 277 9.36 -0.16 -11.76
C GLN A 277 10.66 0.35 -12.38
N PHE A 278 10.60 1.18 -13.43
CA PHE A 278 11.78 1.77 -14.05
C PHE A 278 12.50 2.77 -13.13
N PHE A 279 11.76 3.60 -12.38
CA PHE A 279 12.35 4.63 -11.52
C PHE A 279 12.75 4.13 -10.12
N TRP A 280 11.92 3.29 -9.48
CA TRP A 280 12.15 2.79 -8.11
C TRP A 280 12.69 1.37 -8.05
N GLY A 281 12.69 0.64 -9.16
CA GLY A 281 13.07 -0.77 -9.19
C GLY A 281 11.94 -1.70 -8.73
N SER A 282 12.27 -2.98 -8.54
CA SER A 282 11.33 -4.01 -8.07
C SER A 282 11.25 -4.15 -6.56
N GLY A 283 12.09 -3.44 -5.81
CA GLY A 283 12.19 -3.57 -4.36
C GLY A 283 11.13 -2.79 -3.58
N VAL A 284 10.96 -3.17 -2.32
CA VAL A 284 10.08 -2.48 -1.37
C VAL A 284 10.72 -1.17 -0.93
N VAL A 285 10.01 -0.07 -1.13
CA VAL A 285 10.45 1.25 -0.72
C VAL A 285 9.77 1.62 0.60
N ARG A 286 10.57 1.89 1.63
CA ARG A 286 10.04 2.30 2.94
C ARG A 286 9.92 3.81 3.00
N ILE A 287 8.78 4.31 3.48
CA ILE A 287 8.56 5.75 3.64
C ILE A 287 9.38 6.26 4.83
N ASP A 288 9.32 5.58 5.97
CA ASP A 288 10.09 5.91 7.16
C ASP A 288 10.94 4.69 7.57
N THR A 289 12.22 4.91 7.84
CA THR A 289 13.17 3.86 8.27
C THR A 289 13.19 3.70 9.79
N ARG A 290 12.54 4.60 10.53
CA ARG A 290 12.40 4.47 11.98
C ARG A 290 11.50 3.28 12.33
N THR A 291 11.87 2.55 13.38
CA THR A 291 11.01 1.51 13.95
C THR A 291 9.71 2.17 14.42
N PRO A 292 8.53 1.75 13.93
CA PRO A 292 7.28 2.33 14.35
C PRO A 292 7.01 2.04 15.82
N ASP A 293 6.74 3.08 16.61
CA ASP A 293 6.28 2.89 17.98
C ASP A 293 4.92 2.19 17.99
N VAL A 294 4.77 1.21 18.87
CA VAL A 294 3.52 0.47 19.07
C VAL A 294 2.83 0.93 20.35
N ILE A 295 1.51 1.07 20.27
CA ILE A 295 0.67 1.37 21.44
C ILE A 295 -0.33 0.24 21.58
N THR A 296 -0.36 -0.34 22.78
CA THR A 296 -1.34 -1.35 23.17
C THR A 296 -2.52 -0.66 23.86
N LEU A 297 -3.68 -0.65 23.20
CA LEU A 297 -4.92 -0.08 23.75
C LEU A 297 -5.98 -1.19 23.80
N PHE A 298 -6.55 -1.44 24.99
CA PHE A 298 -7.63 -2.43 25.16
C PHE A 298 -7.30 -3.83 24.59
N GLY A 299 -6.05 -4.28 24.69
CA GLY A 299 -5.61 -5.58 24.15
C GLY A 299 -5.40 -5.61 22.63
N VAL A 300 -5.46 -4.44 21.96
CA VAL A 300 -5.13 -4.26 20.54
C VAL A 300 -3.78 -3.56 20.42
N THR A 301 -2.83 -4.16 19.70
CA THR A 301 -1.51 -3.61 19.44
C THR A 301 -1.48 -3.02 18.03
N LEU A 302 -1.38 -1.68 17.94
CA LEU A 302 -1.31 -0.98 16.66
C LEU A 302 -0.20 0.07 16.72
N THR A 303 0.42 0.34 15.57
CA THR A 303 1.45 1.38 15.46
C THR A 303 0.83 2.76 15.67
N VAL A 304 1.61 3.71 16.20
CA VAL A 304 1.19 5.13 16.30
C VAL A 304 0.75 5.65 14.93
N GLN A 305 1.48 5.29 13.88
CA GLN A 305 1.16 5.62 12.49
C GLN A 305 -0.21 5.09 12.06
N SER A 306 -0.63 3.91 12.54
CA SER A 306 -1.96 3.36 12.27
C SER A 306 -3.06 4.21 12.89
N TYR A 307 -2.92 4.65 14.14
CA TYR A 307 -3.92 5.50 14.78
C TYR A 307 -4.03 6.86 14.10
N ILE A 308 -2.90 7.48 13.75
CA ILE A 308 -2.87 8.74 13.00
C ILE A 308 -3.54 8.56 11.63
N ALA A 309 -3.17 7.51 10.89
CA ALA A 309 -3.75 7.21 9.59
C ALA A 309 -5.26 7.00 9.67
N MET A 310 -5.76 6.26 10.67
CA MET A 310 -7.20 6.08 10.89
C MET A 310 -7.90 7.41 11.20
N GLY A 311 -7.35 8.21 12.11
CA GLY A 311 -7.92 9.51 12.49
C GLY A 311 -8.00 10.48 11.31
N VAL A 312 -6.91 10.61 10.55
CA VAL A 312 -6.87 11.49 9.37
C VAL A 312 -7.74 10.95 8.24
N SER A 313 -7.77 9.63 8.01
CA SER A 313 -8.65 9.02 7.01
C SER A 313 -10.11 9.29 7.33
N LEU A 314 -10.54 9.06 8.58
CA LEU A 314 -11.90 9.34 9.02
C LEU A 314 -12.25 10.83 8.86
N ALA A 315 -11.35 11.73 9.24
CA ALA A 315 -11.54 13.16 9.06
C ALA A 315 -11.69 13.54 7.57
N ALA A 316 -10.86 12.98 6.68
CA ALA A 316 -10.94 13.21 5.24
C ALA A 316 -12.24 12.67 4.63
N ILE A 317 -12.68 11.47 5.03
CA ILE A 317 -13.94 10.86 4.61
C ILE A 317 -15.13 11.74 5.03
N ILE A 318 -15.15 12.18 6.29
CA ILE A 318 -16.20 13.07 6.82
C ILE A 318 -16.20 14.40 6.07
N LEU A 319 -15.02 15.01 5.86
CA LEU A 319 -14.89 16.28 5.15
C LEU A 319 -15.42 16.19 3.72
N VAL A 320 -15.06 15.13 2.99
CA VAL A 320 -15.57 14.89 1.64
C VAL A 320 -17.07 14.63 1.66
N GLY A 321 -17.57 13.82 2.60
CA GLY A 321 -19.00 13.55 2.77
C GLY A 321 -19.82 14.81 3.03
N LEU A 322 -19.40 15.65 3.97
CA LEU A 322 -20.01 16.95 4.26
C LEU A 322 -19.92 17.89 3.06
N GLY A 323 -18.76 17.92 2.39
CA GLY A 323 -18.53 18.66 1.17
C GLY A 323 -19.54 18.30 0.09
N LEU A 324 -19.76 17.01 -0.14
CA LEU A 324 -20.74 16.52 -1.10
C LEU A 324 -22.18 16.76 -0.64
N MET A 325 -22.46 16.73 0.66
CA MET A 325 -23.82 16.88 1.20
C MET A 325 -24.31 18.32 1.12
N TYR A 326 -23.49 19.28 1.57
CA TYR A 326 -23.93 20.63 1.88
C TYR A 326 -23.46 21.71 0.90
N THR A 327 -22.41 21.47 0.11
CA THR A 327 -21.82 22.53 -0.74
C THR A 327 -22.48 22.63 -2.12
N ARG A 328 -22.24 23.78 -2.80
CA ARG A 328 -22.62 23.99 -4.20
C ARG A 328 -21.95 22.96 -5.14
N PHE A 329 -20.71 22.58 -4.85
CA PHE A 329 -19.99 21.55 -5.59
C PHE A 329 -20.71 20.20 -5.50
N GLY A 330 -21.14 19.79 -4.30
CA GLY A 330 -21.90 18.56 -4.09
C GLY A 330 -23.25 18.51 -4.80
N ARG A 331 -23.93 19.65 -4.96
CA ARG A 331 -25.16 19.74 -5.77
C ARG A 331 -24.86 19.62 -7.26
N ALA A 332 -23.78 20.26 -7.72
CA ALA A 332 -23.36 20.19 -9.11
C ALA A 332 -22.91 18.77 -9.51
N THR A 333 -22.20 18.05 -8.65
CA THR A 333 -21.80 16.65 -8.92
C THR A 333 -23.01 15.75 -9.10
N ARG A 334 -24.01 15.84 -8.21
CA ARG A 334 -25.26 15.06 -8.34
C ARG A 334 -26.05 15.42 -9.60
N ALA A 335 -26.15 16.70 -9.94
CA ALA A 335 -26.83 17.14 -11.16
C ALA A 335 -26.15 16.59 -12.43
N ILE A 336 -24.82 16.51 -12.44
CA ILE A 336 -24.05 15.90 -13.54
C ILE A 336 -24.28 14.39 -13.59
N SER A 337 -24.30 13.70 -12.45
CA SER A 337 -24.60 12.27 -12.37
C SER A 337 -25.99 11.93 -12.91
N ASP A 338 -26.98 12.79 -12.67
CA ASP A 338 -28.36 12.56 -13.14
C ASP A 338 -28.49 12.82 -14.65
N ASN A 339 -28.01 13.96 -15.15
CA ASN A 339 -27.96 14.24 -16.59
C ASN A 339 -26.93 15.34 -16.94
N PRO A 340 -25.76 14.99 -17.52
CA PRO A 340 -24.72 15.95 -17.87
C PRO A 340 -25.16 17.03 -18.87
N ALA A 341 -26.06 16.68 -19.81
CA ALA A 341 -26.52 17.61 -20.84
C ALA A 341 -27.46 18.68 -20.26
N LEU A 342 -28.39 18.27 -19.39
CA LEU A 342 -29.28 19.21 -18.68
C LEU A 342 -28.52 20.06 -17.66
N ALA A 343 -27.52 19.49 -16.97
CA ALA A 343 -26.65 20.23 -16.08
C ALA A 343 -25.91 21.35 -16.83
N LYS A 344 -25.39 21.06 -18.03
CA LYS A 344 -24.73 22.05 -18.89
C LYS A 344 -25.69 23.13 -19.40
N ALA A 345 -26.91 22.75 -19.78
CA ALA A 345 -27.95 23.70 -20.19
C ALA A 345 -28.40 24.62 -19.03
N SER A 346 -28.31 24.14 -17.80
CA SER A 346 -28.61 24.90 -16.57
C SER A 346 -27.48 25.81 -16.10
N GLY A 347 -26.42 25.98 -16.91
CA GLY A 347 -25.28 26.86 -16.61
C GLY A 347 -24.20 26.25 -15.72
N ILE A 348 -24.24 24.94 -15.43
CA ILE A 348 -23.18 24.26 -14.67
C ILE A 348 -21.99 24.00 -15.60
N ASP A 349 -20.81 24.45 -15.21
CA ASP A 349 -19.54 24.10 -15.89
C ASP A 349 -19.13 22.66 -15.55
N VAL A 350 -19.70 21.72 -16.31
CA VAL A 350 -19.49 20.27 -16.15
C VAL A 350 -18.00 19.91 -16.20
N ASP A 351 -17.26 20.53 -17.12
CA ASP A 351 -15.83 20.27 -17.30
C ASP A 351 -15.03 20.67 -16.05
N ARG A 352 -15.35 21.82 -15.44
CA ARG A 352 -14.69 22.28 -14.20
C ARG A 352 -15.03 21.38 -13.02
N VAL A 353 -16.29 20.95 -12.89
CA VAL A 353 -16.70 20.06 -11.80
C VAL A 353 -15.99 18.71 -11.92
N ILE A 354 -15.92 18.14 -13.12
CA ILE A 354 -15.17 16.89 -13.36
C ILE A 354 -13.68 17.08 -13.01
N SER A 355 -13.03 18.17 -13.44
CA SER A 355 -11.63 18.41 -13.07
C SER A 355 -11.40 18.50 -11.56
N ILE A 356 -12.33 19.10 -10.81
CA ILE A 356 -12.26 19.13 -9.33
C ILE A 356 -12.44 17.72 -8.75
N VAL A 357 -13.35 16.91 -9.30
CA VAL A 357 -13.52 15.51 -8.91
C VAL A 357 -12.22 14.72 -9.10
N TRP A 358 -11.52 14.93 -10.22
CA TRP A 358 -10.22 14.28 -10.46
C TRP A 358 -9.11 14.76 -9.52
N ILE A 359 -9.11 16.06 -9.15
CA ILE A 359 -8.19 16.59 -8.12
C ILE A 359 -8.44 15.91 -6.78
N VAL A 360 -9.69 15.88 -6.33
CA VAL A 360 -10.07 15.29 -5.04
C VAL A 360 -9.82 13.79 -5.06
N GLY A 361 -10.18 13.10 -6.14
CA GLY A 361 -9.98 11.66 -6.30
C GLY A 361 -8.50 11.28 -6.33
N GLY A 362 -7.66 12.06 -7.00
CA GLY A 362 -6.20 11.86 -7.01
C GLY A 362 -5.55 12.19 -5.66
N GLY A 363 -6.00 13.24 -4.98
CA GLY A 363 -5.54 13.56 -3.63
C GLY A 363 -5.90 12.48 -2.61
N LEU A 364 -7.13 11.95 -2.65
CA LEU A 364 -7.56 10.85 -1.77
C LEU A 364 -6.84 9.54 -2.08
N ALA A 365 -6.62 9.22 -3.36
CA ALA A 365 -5.80 8.07 -3.75
C ALA A 365 -4.36 8.21 -3.25
N GLY A 366 -3.76 9.39 -3.42
CA GLY A 366 -2.42 9.67 -2.92
C GLY A 366 -2.31 9.57 -1.40
N LEU A 367 -3.30 10.11 -0.67
CA LEU A 367 -3.38 10.00 0.78
C LEU A 367 -3.52 8.54 1.24
N SER A 368 -4.34 7.75 0.55
CA SER A 368 -4.45 6.31 0.77
C SER A 368 -3.07 5.64 0.60
N GLY A 369 -2.32 6.00 -0.45
CA GLY A 369 -1.00 5.45 -0.74
C GLY A 369 0.03 5.76 0.33
N VAL A 370 0.07 7.01 0.78
CA VAL A 370 0.94 7.45 1.90
C VAL A 370 0.65 6.59 3.14
N PHE A 371 -0.61 6.45 3.51
CA PHE A 371 -0.97 5.68 4.70
C PHE A 371 -0.76 4.19 4.54
N LEU A 372 -1.01 3.61 3.38
CA LEU A 372 -0.70 2.20 3.11
C LEU A 372 0.80 1.95 3.25
N GLY A 373 1.64 2.81 2.69
CA GLY A 373 3.10 2.68 2.80
C GLY A 373 3.63 2.87 4.23
N LEU A 374 2.99 3.73 5.03
CA LEU A 374 3.35 3.90 6.44
C LEU A 374 2.92 2.70 7.29
N VAL A 375 1.67 2.28 7.12
CA VAL A 375 1.06 1.24 7.94
C VAL A 375 1.60 -0.16 7.61
N PHE A 376 1.87 -0.44 6.34
CA PHE A 376 2.54 -1.69 5.92
C PHE A 376 4.07 -1.59 5.90
N ASN A 377 4.61 -0.43 6.26
CA ASN A 377 6.05 -0.18 6.33
C ASN A 377 6.80 -0.54 5.04
N GLY A 378 6.23 -0.15 3.91
CA GLY A 378 6.72 -0.49 2.59
C GLY A 378 5.68 -0.26 1.51
N ILE A 379 6.12 0.22 0.36
CA ILE A 379 5.34 0.26 -0.87
C ILE A 379 6.17 -0.22 -2.04
N ASP A 380 5.56 -1.06 -2.87
CA ASP A 380 6.15 -1.62 -4.07
C ASP A 380 5.55 -0.96 -5.30
N TRP A 381 6.24 -1.07 -6.43
CA TRP A 381 5.75 -0.61 -7.74
C TRP A 381 4.40 -1.21 -8.15
N PHE A 382 4.00 -2.37 -7.59
CA PHE A 382 2.76 -3.08 -7.91
C PHE A 382 1.70 -3.04 -6.78
N THR A 383 1.94 -2.35 -5.67
CA THR A 383 1.02 -2.34 -4.52
C THR A 383 -0.40 -1.89 -4.88
N GLY A 384 -0.53 -0.82 -5.67
CA GLY A 384 -1.82 -0.33 -6.14
C GLY A 384 -2.55 -1.30 -7.07
N GLY A 385 -1.81 -2.02 -7.92
CA GLY A 385 -2.35 -3.07 -8.79
C GLY A 385 -2.94 -4.24 -7.98
N GLN A 386 -2.27 -4.66 -6.90
CA GLN A 386 -2.79 -5.70 -6.00
C GLN A 386 -4.06 -5.27 -5.27
N MET A 387 -4.14 -4.01 -4.84
CA MET A 387 -5.29 -3.49 -4.11
C MET A 387 -6.43 -3.00 -5.02
N LEU A 388 -6.20 -2.87 -6.32
CA LEU A 388 -7.19 -2.36 -7.28
C LEU A 388 -8.49 -3.15 -7.23
N LEU A 389 -8.39 -4.48 -7.18
CA LEU A 389 -9.56 -5.36 -7.09
C LEU A 389 -10.34 -5.14 -5.79
N LEU A 390 -9.66 -4.87 -4.67
CA LEU A 390 -10.31 -4.54 -3.39
C LEU A 390 -11.03 -3.20 -3.45
N PHE A 391 -10.47 -2.19 -4.12
CA PHE A 391 -11.16 -0.92 -4.34
C PHE A 391 -12.42 -1.10 -5.18
N PHE A 392 -12.34 -1.88 -6.26
CA PHE A 392 -13.51 -2.21 -7.06
C PHE A 392 -14.54 -3.01 -6.28
N ALA A 393 -14.10 -3.98 -5.47
CA ALA A 393 -14.99 -4.75 -4.62
C ALA A 393 -15.72 -3.87 -3.62
N ALA A 394 -15.00 -2.95 -2.98
CA ALA A 394 -15.57 -1.99 -2.04
C ALA A 394 -16.60 -1.06 -2.71
N VAL A 395 -16.28 -0.49 -3.87
CA VAL A 395 -17.20 0.44 -4.55
C VAL A 395 -18.41 -0.29 -5.16
N THR A 396 -18.23 -1.47 -5.72
CA THR A 396 -19.34 -2.27 -6.27
C THR A 396 -20.28 -2.78 -5.18
N LEU A 397 -19.72 -3.28 -4.06
CA LEU A 397 -20.50 -3.61 -2.86
C LEU A 397 -21.23 -2.38 -2.31
N GLY A 398 -20.56 -1.23 -2.27
CA GLY A 398 -21.13 0.02 -1.80
C GLY A 398 -22.27 0.56 -2.67
N GLY A 399 -22.18 0.33 -3.98
CA GLY A 399 -23.00 0.97 -5.01
C GLY A 399 -22.17 2.03 -5.75
N LEU A 400 -21.88 1.74 -7.02
CA LEU A 400 -21.07 2.60 -7.89
C LEU A 400 -21.64 4.02 -7.97
N GLY A 401 -20.77 5.02 -7.86
CA GLY A 401 -21.15 6.43 -7.98
C GLY A 401 -21.68 7.07 -6.69
N THR A 402 -21.74 6.34 -5.57
CA THR A 402 -22.15 6.87 -4.28
C THR A 402 -20.99 6.94 -3.28
N ALA A 403 -20.66 8.14 -2.81
CA ALA A 403 -19.56 8.31 -1.85
C ALA A 403 -19.81 7.57 -0.52
N PHE A 404 -21.04 7.65 0.00
CA PHE A 404 -21.40 6.92 1.23
C PHE A 404 -21.35 5.40 1.02
N GLY A 405 -21.77 4.92 -0.16
CA GLY A 405 -21.67 3.51 -0.52
C GLY A 405 -20.21 3.05 -0.54
N ALA A 406 -19.31 3.82 -1.16
CA ALA A 406 -17.88 3.49 -1.19
C ALA A 406 -17.25 3.38 0.22
N PHE A 407 -17.65 4.24 1.17
CA PHE A 407 -17.21 4.15 2.57
C PHE A 407 -17.74 2.88 3.27
N VAL A 408 -19.04 2.61 3.18
CA VAL A 408 -19.61 1.43 3.83
C VAL A 408 -19.09 0.14 3.19
N GLY A 409 -18.99 0.10 1.87
CA GLY A 409 -18.44 -1.04 1.15
C GLY A 409 -16.98 -1.31 1.49
N SER A 410 -16.15 -0.28 1.59
CA SER A 410 -14.75 -0.44 2.03
C SER A 410 -14.62 -0.87 3.49
N MET A 411 -15.49 -0.39 4.39
CA MET A 411 -15.55 -0.89 5.78
C MET A 411 -15.84 -2.39 5.83
N VAL A 412 -16.83 -2.85 5.07
CA VAL A 412 -17.19 -4.26 5.02
C VAL A 412 -16.05 -5.09 4.42
N ILE A 413 -15.48 -4.65 3.29
CA ILE A 413 -14.34 -5.35 2.67
C ILE A 413 -13.14 -5.40 3.61
N GLY A 414 -12.78 -4.28 4.24
CA GLY A 414 -11.66 -4.22 5.20
C GLY A 414 -11.87 -5.17 6.38
N MET A 415 -13.07 -5.17 6.97
CA MET A 415 -13.40 -6.10 8.05
C MET A 415 -13.35 -7.56 7.61
N VAL A 416 -13.91 -7.90 6.44
CA VAL A 416 -13.90 -9.28 5.96
C VAL A 416 -12.49 -9.75 5.65
N VAL A 417 -11.70 -8.95 4.92
CA VAL A 417 -10.31 -9.31 4.56
C VAL A 417 -9.49 -9.58 5.81
N GLU A 418 -9.60 -8.71 6.81
CA GLU A 418 -8.83 -8.91 8.04
C GLU A 418 -9.44 -10.08 8.85
N LEU A 419 -10.73 -10.11 9.18
CA LEU A 419 -11.30 -11.18 10.02
C LEU A 419 -11.13 -12.58 9.42
N THR A 420 -11.02 -12.70 8.09
CA THR A 420 -10.79 -13.99 7.44
C THR A 420 -9.40 -14.56 7.75
N ASN A 421 -8.41 -13.74 8.09
CA ASN A 421 -7.07 -14.20 8.51
C ASN A 421 -7.07 -14.98 9.83
N ILE A 422 -8.19 -15.02 10.55
CA ILE A 422 -8.35 -15.89 11.74
C ILE A 422 -8.42 -17.36 11.31
N TRP A 423 -8.99 -17.64 10.13
CA TRP A 423 -9.32 -18.99 9.65
C TRP A 423 -8.53 -19.40 8.41
N LEU A 424 -8.08 -18.44 7.60
CA LEU A 424 -7.29 -18.67 6.41
C LEU A 424 -5.89 -18.04 6.53
N PRO A 425 -4.86 -18.64 5.91
CA PRO A 425 -3.55 -18.02 5.78
C PRO A 425 -3.62 -16.64 5.14
N GLY A 426 -2.79 -15.71 5.62
CA GLY A 426 -2.76 -14.32 5.16
C GLY A 426 -2.47 -14.14 3.67
N ASP A 427 -1.85 -15.12 3.01
CA ASP A 427 -1.58 -15.09 1.57
C ASP A 427 -2.88 -15.14 0.74
N LEU A 428 -3.94 -15.71 1.31
CA LEU A 428 -5.26 -15.81 0.67
C LEU A 428 -6.15 -14.57 0.91
N LYS A 429 -5.61 -13.50 1.51
CA LYS A 429 -6.35 -12.25 1.79
C LYS A 429 -6.98 -11.62 0.55
N TYR A 430 -6.30 -11.71 -0.61
CA TYR A 430 -6.82 -11.15 -1.86
C TYR A 430 -7.82 -12.09 -2.53
N ALA A 431 -7.65 -13.41 -2.38
CA ALA A 431 -8.58 -14.41 -2.89
C ALA A 431 -9.93 -14.36 -2.15
N THR A 432 -9.91 -14.13 -0.85
CA THR A 432 -11.12 -14.00 -0.02
C THR A 432 -11.91 -12.73 -0.37
N ALA A 433 -11.22 -11.61 -0.65
CA ALA A 433 -11.86 -10.41 -1.18
C ALA A 433 -12.57 -10.64 -2.53
N LEU A 434 -11.93 -11.39 -3.45
CA LEU A 434 -12.54 -11.75 -4.74
C LEU A 434 -13.78 -12.64 -4.57
N LEU A 435 -13.70 -13.64 -3.69
CA LEU A 435 -14.81 -14.55 -3.41
C LEU A 435 -15.99 -13.77 -2.81
N MET A 436 -15.71 -12.84 -1.89
CA MET A 436 -16.72 -11.96 -1.30
C MET A 436 -17.37 -11.06 -2.34
N LEU A 437 -16.59 -10.47 -3.26
CA LEU A 437 -17.11 -9.71 -4.39
C LEU A 437 -18.08 -10.56 -5.23
N ILE A 438 -17.71 -11.80 -5.57
CA ILE A 438 -18.56 -12.72 -6.33
C ILE A 438 -19.88 -12.98 -5.57
N LEU A 439 -19.80 -13.30 -4.28
CA LEU A 439 -20.98 -13.55 -3.44
C LEU A 439 -21.90 -12.34 -3.37
N VAL A 440 -21.34 -11.15 -3.22
CA VAL A 440 -22.11 -9.90 -3.18
C VAL A 440 -22.79 -9.64 -4.50
N LEU A 441 -22.10 -9.80 -5.61
CA LEU A 441 -22.71 -9.60 -6.94
C LEU A 441 -23.80 -10.63 -7.22
N LEU A 442 -23.68 -11.85 -6.70
CA LEU A 442 -24.70 -12.88 -6.80
C LEU A 442 -25.97 -12.52 -6.00
N VAL A 443 -25.81 -11.97 -4.79
CA VAL A 443 -26.93 -11.68 -3.88
C VAL A 443 -27.55 -10.30 -4.14
N ARG A 444 -26.73 -9.29 -4.46
CA ARG A 444 -27.14 -7.90 -4.74
C ARG A 444 -26.21 -7.23 -5.75
N PRO A 445 -26.44 -7.41 -7.07
CA PRO A 445 -25.60 -6.83 -8.13
C PRO A 445 -25.61 -5.29 -8.18
N GLN A 446 -26.55 -4.62 -7.51
CA GLN A 446 -26.60 -3.15 -7.42
C GLN A 446 -25.85 -2.59 -6.20
N GLY A 447 -25.27 -3.43 -5.34
CA GLY A 447 -24.65 -3.00 -4.09
C GLY A 447 -25.66 -2.60 -3.00
N ILE A 448 -25.15 -2.16 -1.85
CA ILE A 448 -25.95 -1.82 -0.66
C ILE A 448 -26.75 -0.53 -0.87
N PHE A 449 -26.15 0.48 -1.51
CA PHE A 449 -26.75 1.80 -1.73
C PHE A 449 -26.99 2.16 -3.20
N GLY A 450 -26.97 1.17 -4.11
CA GLY A 450 -27.24 1.40 -5.52
C GLY A 450 -28.65 1.94 -5.77
N ARG A 451 -28.75 2.96 -6.64
CA ARG A 451 -30.04 3.43 -7.13
C ARG A 451 -30.59 2.41 -8.12
N LYS A 452 -31.84 1.97 -7.92
CA LYS A 452 -32.57 1.20 -8.93
C LYS A 452 -32.82 2.08 -10.14
N GLU A 453 -32.02 1.92 -11.19
CA GLU A 453 -32.43 2.41 -12.50
C GLU A 453 -33.65 1.60 -12.94
N ARG A 454 -34.80 2.27 -13.02
CA ARG A 454 -35.98 1.71 -13.67
C ARG A 454 -35.67 1.75 -15.16
N ILE A 455 -35.15 0.63 -15.67
CA ILE A 455 -35.05 0.39 -17.11
C ILE A 455 -36.49 0.44 -17.62
N GLY A 456 -36.85 1.52 -18.30
CA GLY A 456 -38.20 1.82 -18.76
C GLY A 456 -38.13 2.54 -20.08
#